data_AF-A0A3B9PS52-F1
#
_entry.id   AF-A0A3B9PS52-F1
#
_cell.length_a   1.000
_cell.length_b   1.000
_cell.length_c   1.000
_cell.angle_alpha   90.00
_cell.angle_beta   90.00
_cell.angle_gamma   90.00
#
_symmetry.space_group_name_H-M   'P 1'
#
loop_
_entity.id
_entity.type
_entity.pdbx_description
1 polymer ?
#
loop_
_entity_poly.entity_id
_entity_poly.type
_entity_poly.pdbx_seq_one_letter_code
_entity_poly.pdbx_strand_id
1 'polypeptide(L)'
;IVRSSNLVGFEQPEPHRKLIVRKSLDSNASGLSINLSFRKKLDPMPSIAVWAESTVGSMIETLYLEQSLAYSETPLWEDYRTQRSHILPLWRHRYTLLSGVTPSGEVDAVSGATESHRFALDPYLVAGKENEFVLCVEINAPADTNERHKDPILGQPSLLYSCLIEVDREEPYYLLELTGHGGGDALETGNIQYDLDDINSAKQMKDLFLVKLEK
;
A
#
# COMPACT_ATOMS: atom_id res chain seq x y z
N ILE A 1 31.93 -6.39 -14.63
CA ILE A 1 30.97 -7.52 -14.50
C ILE A 1 29.59 -6.89 -14.40
N VAL A 2 28.84 -6.86 -15.52
CA VAL A 2 27.46 -6.36 -15.53
C VAL A 2 26.60 -7.49 -14.95
N ARG A 3 26.08 -7.31 -13.73
CA ARG A 3 25.05 -8.20 -13.21
C ARG A 3 23.74 -7.81 -13.89
N SER A 4 23.34 -8.57 -14.90
CA SER A 4 21.99 -8.53 -15.44
C SER A 4 21.02 -8.89 -14.32
N SER A 5 20.19 -7.93 -13.92
CA SER A 5 19.06 -8.16 -13.02
C SER A 5 18.12 -9.17 -13.67
N ASN A 6 17.61 -10.15 -12.92
CA ASN A 6 16.66 -11.17 -13.43
C ASN A 6 15.25 -10.60 -13.73
N LEU A 7 15.16 -9.29 -13.98
CA LEU A 7 13.95 -8.54 -14.28
C LEU A 7 14.01 -7.89 -15.67
N VAL A 8 14.81 -8.41 -16.62
CA VAL A 8 15.01 -7.83 -17.97
C VAL A 8 13.68 -7.61 -18.76
N GLY A 9 12.56 -8.25 -18.37
CA GLY A 9 11.21 -7.97 -18.91
C GLY A 9 10.39 -6.90 -18.16
N PHE A 10 10.93 -6.35 -17.08
CA PHE A 10 10.31 -5.37 -16.17
C PHE A 10 11.04 -4.02 -16.13
N GLU A 11 12.13 -3.86 -16.88
CA GLU A 11 12.95 -2.65 -16.89
C GLU A 11 12.37 -1.49 -17.70
N GLN A 12 11.39 -1.74 -18.58
CA GLN A 12 10.71 -0.66 -19.29
C GLN A 12 9.53 -0.13 -18.47
N PRO A 13 9.45 1.19 -18.21
CA PRO A 13 8.28 1.79 -17.59
C PRO A 13 7.08 1.63 -18.54
N GLU A 14 6.11 0.86 -18.07
CA GLU A 14 4.80 0.70 -18.70
C GLU A 14 3.79 1.51 -17.88
N PRO A 15 2.84 2.23 -18.50
CA PRO A 15 1.89 3.09 -17.77
C PRO A 15 1.09 2.32 -16.71
N HIS A 16 0.84 1.03 -16.95
CA HIS A 16 0.11 0.12 -16.05
C HIS A 16 1.01 -0.68 -15.12
N ARG A 17 2.23 -0.21 -14.86
CA ARG A 17 3.18 -0.85 -13.95
C ARG A 17 3.85 0.16 -13.03
N LYS A 18 3.93 -0.17 -11.75
CA LYS A 18 4.73 0.56 -10.76
C LYS A 18 5.79 -0.37 -10.18
N LEU A 19 7.06 0.04 -10.26
CA LEU A 19 8.18 -0.64 -9.62
C LEU A 19 8.66 0.23 -8.45
N ILE A 20 8.54 -0.29 -7.24
CA ILE A 20 8.99 0.38 -6.01
C ILE A 20 10.20 -0.40 -5.50
N VAL A 21 11.31 0.29 -5.27
CA VAL A 21 12.55 -0.33 -4.78
C VAL A 21 12.94 0.36 -3.48
N ARG A 22 12.94 -0.39 -2.39
CA ARG A 22 13.45 0.02 -1.09
C ARG A 22 14.80 -0.64 -0.86
N LYS A 23 15.86 0.17 -0.88
CA LYS A 23 17.21 -0.29 -0.53
C LYS A 23 17.37 -0.24 0.98
N SER A 24 18.04 -1.24 1.54
CA SER A 24 18.54 -1.16 2.91
C SER A 24 19.61 -0.06 3.02
N LEU A 25 19.64 0.64 4.16
CA LEU A 25 20.70 1.58 4.50
C LEU A 25 21.98 0.85 4.98
N ASP A 26 21.84 -0.38 5.47
CA ASP A 26 22.95 -1.25 5.84
C ASP A 26 23.33 -2.17 4.67
N SER A 27 24.63 -2.22 4.36
CA SER A 27 25.22 -3.10 3.33
C SER A 27 24.96 -4.59 3.55
N ASN A 28 24.58 -4.99 4.77
CA ASN A 28 24.31 -6.39 5.14
C ASN A 28 22.81 -6.74 5.20
N ALA A 29 21.90 -5.78 5.00
CA ALA A 29 20.45 -6.04 5.05
C ALA A 29 19.84 -6.09 3.65
N SER A 30 18.81 -6.92 3.52
CA SER A 30 18.15 -7.18 2.24
C SER A 30 17.38 -5.96 1.75
N GLY A 31 17.33 -5.78 0.43
CA GLY A 31 16.43 -4.83 -0.21
C GLY A 31 15.04 -5.43 -0.44
N LEU A 32 14.10 -4.59 -0.83
CA LEU A 32 12.75 -4.99 -1.21
C LEU A 32 12.39 -4.36 -2.57
N SER A 33 12.00 -5.19 -3.53
CA SER A 33 11.47 -4.76 -4.82
C SER A 33 10.00 -5.16 -4.91
N ILE A 34 9.12 -4.21 -5.23
CA ILE A 34 7.68 -4.42 -5.31
C ILE A 34 7.23 -4.05 -6.72
N ASN A 35 6.65 -5.01 -7.42
CA ASN A 35 6.08 -4.84 -8.74
C ASN A 35 4.55 -4.85 -8.62
N LEU A 36 3.93 -3.74 -8.97
CA LEU A 36 2.49 -3.63 -9.11
C LEU A 36 2.15 -3.52 -10.59
N SER A 37 1.65 -4.60 -11.18
CA SER A 37 1.16 -4.64 -12.55
C SER A 37 -0.37 -4.62 -12.57
N PHE A 38 -0.92 -3.76 -13.40
CA PHE A 38 -2.34 -3.53 -13.61
C PHE A 38 -2.74 -3.93 -15.04
N ARG A 39 -4.04 -4.13 -15.27
CA ARG A 39 -4.53 -4.42 -16.63
C ARG A 39 -4.24 -3.26 -17.58
N LYS A 40 -3.75 -3.56 -18.78
CA LYS A 40 -3.37 -2.56 -19.82
C LYS A 40 -4.48 -1.61 -20.30
N LYS A 41 -5.75 -1.96 -20.04
CA LYS A 41 -6.90 -1.14 -20.43
C LYS A 41 -7.39 -0.23 -19.29
N LEU A 42 -6.72 -0.27 -18.14
CA LEU A 42 -7.12 0.49 -16.97
C LEU A 42 -6.78 1.97 -17.17
N ASP A 43 -7.80 2.82 -17.17
CA ASP A 43 -7.67 4.26 -17.30
C ASP A 43 -8.89 4.90 -16.62
N PRO A 44 -8.72 5.79 -15.61
CA PRO A 44 -7.44 6.20 -15.02
C PRO A 44 -6.77 5.08 -14.20
N MET A 45 -5.48 5.26 -13.92
CA MET A 45 -4.76 4.41 -12.97
C MET A 45 -5.27 4.65 -11.54
N PRO A 46 -5.41 3.61 -10.72
CA PRO A 46 -5.84 3.79 -9.34
C PRO A 46 -4.78 4.56 -8.55
N SER A 47 -5.23 5.27 -7.53
CA SER A 47 -4.38 5.75 -6.45
C SER A 47 -3.85 4.59 -5.63
N ILE A 48 -2.61 4.70 -5.15
CA ILE A 48 -1.88 3.59 -4.52
C ILE A 48 -1.18 4.08 -3.24
N ALA A 49 -1.30 3.31 -2.17
CA ALA A 49 -0.38 3.33 -1.03
C ALA A 49 0.23 1.95 -0.82
N VAL A 50 1.50 1.92 -0.43
CA VAL A 50 2.23 0.71 -0.06
C VAL A 50 2.93 0.94 1.26
N TRP A 51 2.73 0.05 2.22
CA TRP A 51 3.35 0.15 3.54
C TRP A 51 3.65 -1.23 4.11
N ALA A 52 4.51 -1.25 5.13
CA ALA A 52 4.78 -2.43 5.93
C ALA A 52 4.12 -2.30 7.30
N GLU A 53 3.61 -3.40 7.82
CA GLU A 53 3.10 -3.55 9.19
C GLU A 53 3.81 -4.69 9.92
N SER A 54 3.87 -4.59 11.24
CA SER A 54 4.22 -5.73 12.08
C SER A 54 3.12 -6.81 12.00
N THR A 55 3.44 -8.03 12.42
CA THR A 55 2.45 -9.14 12.49
C THR A 55 1.31 -8.89 13.48
N VAL A 56 1.43 -7.86 14.33
CA VAL A 56 0.37 -7.40 15.25
C VAL A 56 -0.40 -6.18 14.71
N GLY A 57 -0.18 -5.77 13.45
CA GLY A 57 -0.96 -4.75 12.75
C GLY A 57 -0.51 -3.30 13.01
N SER A 58 0.68 -3.08 13.55
CA SER A 58 1.25 -1.73 13.72
C SER A 58 2.02 -1.31 12.48
N MET A 59 1.78 -0.11 11.94
CA MET A 59 2.53 0.39 10.78
C MET A 59 4.01 0.57 11.13
N ILE A 60 4.87 -0.03 10.31
CA ILE A 60 6.33 0.10 10.39
C ILE A 60 6.79 1.26 9.53
N GLU A 61 6.36 1.33 8.26
CA GLU A 61 6.85 2.34 7.32
C GLU A 61 5.94 2.48 6.10
N THR A 62 5.73 3.70 5.60
CA THR A 62 5.16 3.92 4.27
C THR A 62 6.26 3.83 3.21
N LEU A 63 6.15 2.85 2.32
CA LEU A 63 7.13 2.55 1.26
C LEU A 63 6.83 3.31 -0.03
N TYR A 64 5.56 3.58 -0.30
CA TYR A 64 5.11 4.35 -1.44
C TYR A 64 3.76 4.99 -1.15
N LEU A 65 3.60 6.22 -1.64
CA LEU A 65 2.32 6.91 -1.72
C LEU A 65 2.29 7.64 -3.05
N GLU A 66 1.17 7.54 -3.77
CA GLU A 66 0.99 8.26 -5.03
C GLU A 66 1.20 9.78 -4.80
N GLN A 67 1.99 10.40 -5.67
CA GLN A 67 2.54 11.74 -5.41
C GLN A 67 1.44 12.80 -5.28
N SER A 68 0.35 12.66 -6.04
CA SER A 68 -0.82 13.55 -5.96
C SER A 68 -1.47 13.58 -4.57
N LEU A 69 -1.31 12.51 -3.78
CA LEU A 69 -1.86 12.38 -2.44
C LEU A 69 -0.89 12.80 -1.32
N ALA A 70 0.39 13.02 -1.63
CA ALA A 70 1.41 13.22 -0.61
C ALA A 70 1.34 14.59 0.10
N TYR A 71 0.88 15.63 -0.61
CA TYR A 71 1.05 17.02 -0.17
C TYR A 71 -0.20 17.68 0.43
N SER A 72 -1.35 17.00 0.44
CA SER A 72 -2.60 17.55 0.94
C SER A 72 -3.46 16.47 1.60
N GLU A 73 -4.20 16.82 2.64
CA GLU A 73 -5.29 15.98 3.18
C GLU A 73 -6.55 16.05 2.32
N THR A 74 -6.67 17.06 1.46
CA THR A 74 -7.77 17.21 0.50
C THR A 74 -7.20 17.42 -0.91
N PRO A 75 -6.47 16.43 -1.45
CA PRO A 75 -5.89 16.53 -2.77
C PRO A 75 -6.97 16.67 -3.84
N LEU A 76 -6.55 17.18 -5.00
CA LEU A 76 -7.37 17.08 -6.21
C LEU A 76 -7.27 15.63 -6.70
N TRP A 77 -8.39 14.91 -6.64
CA TRP A 77 -8.52 13.54 -7.12
C TRP A 77 -9.45 13.56 -8.34
N GLU A 78 -8.86 13.30 -9.52
CA GLU A 78 -9.41 13.74 -10.81
C GLU A 78 -9.71 15.24 -10.80
N ASP A 79 -10.98 15.64 -10.86
CA ASP A 79 -11.42 17.04 -10.87
C ASP A 79 -12.00 17.50 -9.52
N TYR A 80 -11.95 16.65 -8.48
CA TYR A 80 -12.65 16.90 -7.21
C TYR A 80 -11.71 16.92 -6.01
N ARG A 81 -11.92 17.89 -5.11
CA ARG A 81 -11.24 17.89 -3.81
C ARG A 81 -11.85 16.82 -2.93
N THR A 82 -11.06 15.79 -2.64
CA THR A 82 -11.52 14.61 -1.90
C THR A 82 -10.64 14.41 -0.68
N GLN A 83 -11.22 14.08 0.47
CA GLN A 83 -10.42 13.78 1.66
C GLN A 83 -9.54 12.55 1.39
N ARG A 84 -8.26 12.63 1.76
CA ARG A 84 -7.30 11.55 1.57
C ARG A 84 -7.70 10.28 2.29
N SER A 85 -8.36 10.39 3.45
CA SER A 85 -8.99 9.29 4.18
C SER A 85 -10.17 8.65 3.47
N HIS A 86 -10.81 9.31 2.52
CA HIS A 86 -11.84 8.68 1.69
C HIS A 86 -11.24 7.97 0.48
N ILE A 87 -10.05 8.38 0.03
CA ILE A 87 -9.35 7.76 -1.10
C ILE A 87 -8.60 6.51 -0.64
N LEU A 88 -7.80 6.60 0.44
CA LEU A 88 -6.99 5.51 0.99
C LEU A 88 -7.20 5.41 2.51
N PRO A 89 -8.42 5.03 2.97
CA PRO A 89 -8.79 4.99 4.38
C PRO A 89 -7.87 4.12 5.22
N LEU A 90 -7.53 2.91 4.76
CA LEU A 90 -6.79 1.95 5.58
C LEU A 90 -5.38 2.48 5.87
N TRP A 91 -4.65 2.88 4.82
CA TRP A 91 -3.35 3.50 4.97
C TRP A 91 -3.42 4.77 5.82
N ARG A 92 -4.40 5.66 5.59
CA ARG A 92 -4.45 6.96 6.25
C ARG A 92 -4.68 6.83 7.75
N HIS A 93 -5.51 5.89 8.19
CA HIS A 93 -5.73 5.58 9.60
C HIS A 93 -4.49 4.99 10.26
N ARG A 94 -3.80 4.06 9.58
CA ARG A 94 -2.51 3.52 10.06
C ARG A 94 -1.44 4.60 10.18
N TYR A 95 -1.42 5.53 9.23
CA TYR A 95 -0.50 6.67 9.27
C TYR A 95 -0.83 7.66 10.41
N THR A 96 -2.10 7.84 10.80
CA THR A 96 -2.45 8.65 11.98
C THR A 96 -1.83 8.08 13.24
N LEU A 97 -1.94 6.76 13.45
CA LEU A 97 -1.38 6.11 14.64
C LEU A 97 0.15 6.25 14.71
N LEU A 98 0.81 6.33 13.56
CA LEU A 98 2.26 6.52 13.45
C LEU A 98 2.68 7.99 13.64
N SER A 99 1.97 8.93 13.00
CA SER A 99 2.35 10.34 12.93
C SER A 99 1.78 11.21 14.04
N GLY A 100 0.74 10.73 14.73
CA GLY A 100 -0.09 11.55 15.61
C GLY A 100 -0.88 12.64 14.88
N VAL A 101 -1.07 12.53 13.56
CA VAL A 101 -1.86 13.49 12.76
C VAL A 101 -3.15 12.84 12.28
N THR A 102 -4.27 13.33 12.79
CA THR A 102 -5.62 12.87 12.43
C THR A 102 -5.89 13.02 10.93
N PRO A 103 -6.85 12.27 10.35
CA PRO A 103 -7.24 12.42 8.95
C PRO A 103 -7.63 13.85 8.52
N SER A 104 -8.11 14.68 9.44
CA SER A 104 -8.44 16.10 9.19
C SER A 104 -7.20 17.01 9.14
N GLY A 105 -6.00 16.48 9.43
CA GLY A 105 -4.75 17.23 9.48
C GLY A 105 -4.45 17.87 10.84
N GLU A 106 -5.25 17.58 11.87
CA GLU A 106 -5.03 18.06 13.22
C GLU A 106 -4.06 17.16 13.98
N VAL A 107 -3.20 17.74 14.82
CA VAL A 107 -2.30 16.97 15.70
C VAL A 107 -3.11 16.35 16.84
N ASP A 108 -3.14 15.02 16.89
CA ASP A 108 -3.70 14.23 17.97
C ASP A 108 -2.72 14.17 19.15
N ALA A 109 -2.89 15.10 20.09
CA ALA A 109 -2.10 15.17 21.32
C ALA A 109 -2.43 14.05 22.34
N VAL A 110 -3.45 13.21 22.08
CA VAL A 110 -3.87 12.12 22.97
C VAL A 110 -3.23 10.79 22.56
N SER A 111 -2.92 10.60 21.28
CA SER A 111 -2.07 9.50 20.83
C SER A 111 -0.64 9.75 21.35
N GLY A 112 -0.25 9.00 22.39
CA GLY A 112 1.06 9.13 23.00
C GLY A 112 2.13 8.99 21.93
N ALA A 113 2.86 10.08 21.67
CA ALA A 113 3.99 10.10 20.75
C ALA A 113 4.92 8.94 21.09
N THR A 114 4.92 7.90 20.27
CA THR A 114 5.87 6.79 20.41
C THR A 114 7.26 7.38 20.26
N GLU A 115 8.04 7.39 21.34
CA GLU A 115 9.39 7.96 21.43
C GLU A 115 10.25 7.52 20.26
N SER A 116 10.40 8.35 19.23
CA SER A 116 11.43 8.32 18.17
C SER A 116 12.09 6.96 17.90
N HIS A 117 11.29 5.89 17.83
CA HIS A 117 11.73 4.62 17.31
C HIS A 117 11.81 4.88 15.82
N ARG A 118 12.99 4.67 15.23
CA ARG A 118 13.14 4.80 13.79
C ARG A 118 12.23 3.73 13.19
N PHE A 119 11.01 4.13 12.84
CA PHE A 119 9.98 3.37 12.14
C PHE A 119 10.49 3.10 10.72
N ALA A 120 11.45 2.18 10.66
CA ALA A 120 12.16 1.80 9.48
C ALA A 120 12.10 0.27 9.41
N LEU A 121 11.88 -0.26 8.22
CA LEU A 121 11.89 -1.70 7.97
C LEU A 121 13.30 -2.32 8.07
N ASP A 122 14.37 -1.51 8.11
CA ASP A 122 15.76 -2.00 8.13
C ASP A 122 16.04 -3.07 9.21
N PRO A 123 15.56 -2.95 10.47
CA PRO A 123 15.75 -3.99 11.48
C PRO A 123 15.03 -5.31 11.17
N TYR A 124 13.97 -5.27 10.36
CA TYR A 124 13.24 -6.46 9.92
C TYR A 124 13.99 -7.16 8.79
N LEU A 125 14.63 -6.43 7.88
CA LEU A 125 15.31 -6.97 6.69
C LEU A 125 16.70 -7.60 6.97
N VAL A 126 16.99 -7.93 8.23
CA VAL A 126 18.23 -8.58 8.65
C VAL A 126 18.10 -10.09 8.50
N ALA A 127 18.95 -10.70 7.66
CA ALA A 127 18.99 -12.14 7.47
C ALA A 127 19.44 -12.90 8.74
N GLY A 128 18.92 -14.11 8.93
CA GLY A 128 19.19 -15.00 10.05
C GLY A 128 18.50 -14.58 11.35
N LYS A 129 17.45 -13.77 11.27
CA LYS A 129 16.68 -13.27 12.42
C LYS A 129 15.25 -13.80 12.50
N GLU A 130 14.83 -14.55 11.49
CA GLU A 130 13.48 -15.12 11.35
C GLU A 130 12.42 -14.01 11.48
N ASN A 131 12.75 -12.82 10.99
CA ASN A 131 11.87 -11.67 11.04
C ASN A 131 10.73 -11.83 10.05
N GLU A 132 9.56 -11.37 10.46
CA GLU A 132 8.35 -11.35 9.66
C GLU A 132 7.70 -9.97 9.69
N PHE A 133 7.08 -9.60 8.58
CA PHE A 133 6.24 -8.40 8.50
C PHE A 133 5.17 -8.59 7.43
N VAL A 134 4.08 -7.83 7.52
CA VAL A 134 3.04 -7.82 6.52
C VAL A 134 3.30 -6.67 5.56
N LEU A 135 3.36 -6.97 4.26
CA LEU A 135 3.34 -5.93 3.23
C LEU A 135 1.91 -5.69 2.79
N CYS A 136 1.50 -4.42 2.76
CA CYS A 136 0.17 -3.98 2.40
C CYS A 136 0.22 -3.07 1.18
N VAL A 137 -0.73 -3.25 0.27
CA VAL A 137 -0.97 -2.41 -0.90
C VAL A 137 -2.45 -2.06 -0.94
N GLU A 138 -2.77 -0.79 -0.75
CA GLU A 138 -4.13 -0.27 -0.92
C GLU A 138 -4.23 0.43 -2.27
N ILE A 139 -5.26 0.08 -3.04
CA ILE A 139 -5.56 0.75 -4.31
C ILE A 139 -6.99 1.29 -4.30
N ASN A 140 -7.20 2.45 -4.91
CA ASN A 140 -8.54 2.99 -5.12
C ASN A 140 -8.65 3.69 -6.48
N ALA A 141 -9.69 3.37 -7.25
CA ALA A 141 -9.94 4.01 -8.54
C ALA A 141 -11.10 5.00 -8.44
N PRO A 142 -10.92 6.23 -8.96
CA PRO A 142 -12.00 7.20 -8.99
C PRO A 142 -13.11 6.73 -9.93
N ALA A 143 -14.35 7.11 -9.60
CA ALA A 143 -15.55 6.90 -10.41
C ALA A 143 -15.84 5.42 -10.78
N ASP A 144 -15.26 4.44 -10.09
CA ASP A 144 -15.51 3.00 -10.33
C ASP A 144 -16.85 2.55 -9.76
N THR A 145 -17.94 3.08 -10.33
CA THR A 145 -19.31 2.87 -9.84
C THR A 145 -19.87 1.50 -10.21
N ASN A 146 -20.82 1.03 -9.41
CA ASN A 146 -21.67 -0.12 -9.73
C ASN A 146 -23.08 0.04 -9.14
N GLU A 147 -23.91 -1.01 -9.17
CA GLU A 147 -25.29 -0.94 -8.67
C GLU A 147 -25.40 -0.60 -7.16
N ARG A 148 -24.40 -1.01 -6.38
CA ARG A 148 -24.31 -0.82 -4.92
C ARG A 148 -23.54 0.44 -4.54
N HIS A 149 -22.58 0.84 -5.37
CA HIS A 149 -21.68 1.96 -5.15
C HIS A 149 -21.87 3.02 -6.24
N LYS A 150 -22.78 3.97 -5.98
CA LYS A 150 -23.24 4.96 -6.97
C LYS A 150 -22.57 6.33 -6.86
N ASP A 151 -21.65 6.51 -5.91
CA ASP A 151 -20.94 7.77 -5.74
C ASP A 151 -20.09 8.03 -7.00
N PRO A 152 -20.31 9.13 -7.74
CA PRO A 152 -19.64 9.37 -9.02
C PRO A 152 -18.16 9.72 -8.87
N ILE A 153 -17.69 10.01 -7.65
CA ILE A 153 -16.30 10.36 -7.35
C ILE A 153 -15.62 9.16 -6.70
N LEU A 154 -16.18 8.65 -5.60
CA LEU A 154 -15.60 7.55 -4.82
C LEU A 154 -15.77 6.19 -5.49
N GLY A 155 -16.91 5.94 -6.15
CA GLY A 155 -17.22 4.64 -6.70
C GLY A 155 -17.18 3.53 -5.64
N GLN A 156 -16.63 2.38 -6.04
CA GLN A 156 -16.40 1.24 -5.15
C GLN A 156 -15.29 1.54 -4.11
N PRO A 157 -15.34 0.88 -2.94
CA PRO A 157 -14.30 0.96 -1.93
C PRO A 157 -12.88 0.67 -2.43
N SER A 158 -11.89 1.24 -1.76
CA SER A 158 -10.48 0.87 -1.93
C SER A 158 -10.26 -0.61 -1.61
N LEU A 159 -9.34 -1.27 -2.31
CA LEU A 159 -9.00 -2.68 -2.08
C LEU A 159 -7.64 -2.81 -1.41
N LEU A 160 -7.56 -3.68 -0.41
CA LEU A 160 -6.34 -4.06 0.27
C LEU A 160 -5.83 -5.39 -0.27
N TYR A 161 -4.59 -5.37 -0.75
CA TYR A 161 -3.82 -6.56 -1.05
C TYR A 161 -2.70 -6.71 -0.02
N SER A 162 -2.46 -7.90 0.50
CA SER A 162 -1.37 -8.11 1.44
C SER A 162 -0.68 -9.45 1.29
N CYS A 163 0.52 -9.56 1.85
CA CYS A 163 1.23 -10.82 2.05
C CYS A 163 2.10 -10.77 3.31
N LEU A 164 2.31 -11.93 3.92
CA LEU A 164 3.31 -12.12 4.97
C LEU A 164 4.67 -12.33 4.31
N ILE A 165 5.65 -11.52 4.70
CA ILE A 165 7.04 -11.61 4.24
C ILE A 165 7.86 -12.29 5.33
N GLU A 166 8.46 -13.43 5.01
CA GLU A 166 9.37 -14.19 5.87
C GLU A 166 10.81 -13.94 5.39
N VAL A 167 11.59 -13.15 6.12
CA VAL A 167 12.87 -12.62 5.60
C VAL A 167 13.87 -13.73 5.25
N ASP A 168 13.82 -14.83 5.98
CA ASP A 168 14.74 -15.96 5.85
C ASP A 168 14.22 -17.11 4.96
N ARG A 169 13.02 -16.99 4.40
CA ARG A 169 12.47 -17.98 3.48
C ARG A 169 13.37 -18.17 2.27
N GLU A 170 13.54 -19.41 1.79
CA GLU A 170 14.40 -19.72 0.65
C GLU A 170 13.98 -18.98 -0.62
N GLU A 171 12.70 -19.10 -1.03
CA GLU A 171 12.15 -18.34 -2.16
C GLU A 171 12.01 -16.85 -1.83
N PRO A 172 12.61 -15.95 -2.62
CA PRO A 172 12.56 -14.52 -2.35
C PRO A 172 11.27 -13.86 -2.85
N TYR A 173 10.32 -14.62 -3.42
CA TYR A 173 9.16 -14.08 -4.14
C TYR A 173 7.86 -14.27 -3.37
N TYR A 174 7.07 -13.21 -3.28
CA TYR A 174 5.78 -13.20 -2.59
C TYR A 174 4.69 -12.60 -3.46
N LEU A 175 3.56 -13.30 -3.56
CA LEU A 175 2.36 -12.80 -4.23
C LEU A 175 1.49 -12.09 -3.20
N LEU A 176 0.99 -10.90 -3.54
CA LEU A 176 -0.03 -10.24 -2.72
C LEU A 176 -1.41 -10.71 -3.14
N GLU A 177 -2.21 -11.10 -2.16
CA GLU A 177 -3.59 -11.55 -2.35
C GLU A 177 -4.58 -10.50 -1.87
N LEU A 178 -5.80 -10.51 -2.45
CA LEU A 178 -6.86 -9.61 -2.02
C LEU A 178 -7.33 -10.02 -0.62
N THR A 179 -7.18 -9.11 0.34
CA THR A 179 -7.43 -9.36 1.76
C THR A 179 -8.74 -8.74 2.23
N GLY A 180 -9.10 -7.58 1.70
CA GLY A 180 -10.30 -6.85 2.13
C GLY A 180 -10.43 -5.50 1.43
N HIS A 181 -11.24 -4.61 2.00
CA HIS A 181 -11.50 -3.29 1.45
C HIS A 181 -11.65 -2.20 2.53
N GLY A 182 -11.50 -0.94 2.11
CA GLY A 182 -11.61 0.25 2.94
C GLY A 182 -12.97 0.93 2.89
N GLY A 183 -14.07 0.17 2.77
CA GLY A 183 -15.43 0.71 2.68
C GLY A 183 -16.16 0.79 4.02
N GLY A 184 -17.34 1.38 4.03
CA GLY A 184 -18.22 1.42 5.21
C GLY A 184 -17.52 2.00 6.43
N ASP A 185 -17.57 1.27 7.55
CA ASP A 185 -16.99 1.68 8.84
C ASP A 185 -15.47 1.92 8.76
N ALA A 186 -14.75 1.37 7.76
CA ALA A 186 -13.32 1.61 7.58
C ALA A 186 -12.98 3.08 7.35
N LEU A 187 -13.90 3.87 6.77
CA LEU A 187 -13.72 5.30 6.56
C LEU A 187 -13.51 6.05 7.89
N GLU A 188 -14.18 5.61 8.94
CA GLU A 188 -14.12 6.23 10.27
C GLU A 188 -13.13 5.51 11.20
N THR A 189 -13.00 4.18 11.07
CA THR A 189 -12.28 3.35 12.05
C THR A 189 -10.91 2.85 11.57
N GLY A 190 -10.67 2.83 10.25
CA GLY A 190 -9.49 2.19 9.68
C GLY A 190 -9.47 0.66 9.84
N ASN A 191 -10.59 0.04 10.20
CA ASN A 191 -10.72 -1.41 10.29
C ASN A 191 -10.99 -2.00 8.91
N ILE A 192 -10.26 -3.06 8.57
CA ILE A 192 -10.41 -3.76 7.29
C ILE A 192 -11.79 -4.42 7.24
N GLN A 193 -12.52 -4.19 6.15
CA GLN A 193 -13.75 -4.94 5.85
C GLN A 193 -13.41 -6.14 4.96
N TYR A 194 -14.00 -7.30 5.27
CA TYR A 194 -13.64 -8.58 4.64
C TYR A 194 -14.71 -9.11 3.70
N ASP A 195 -15.93 -8.56 3.75
CA ASP A 195 -16.96 -8.86 2.77
C ASP A 195 -16.57 -8.28 1.42
N LEU A 196 -16.84 -9.01 0.35
CA LEU A 196 -16.44 -8.62 -1.00
C LEU A 196 -17.58 -8.75 -2.01
N ASP A 197 -18.78 -9.10 -1.56
CA ASP A 197 -19.89 -9.52 -2.44
C ASP A 197 -20.35 -8.38 -3.37
N ASP A 198 -20.31 -7.14 -2.89
CA ASP A 198 -20.74 -5.95 -3.64
C ASP A 198 -19.62 -5.31 -4.49
N ILE A 199 -18.42 -5.91 -4.49
CA ILE A 199 -17.23 -5.44 -5.23
C ILE A 199 -17.06 -6.24 -6.53
N ASN A 200 -17.02 -5.55 -7.68
CA ASN A 200 -16.91 -6.14 -9.02
C ASN A 200 -15.71 -5.63 -9.84
N SER A 201 -15.80 -4.52 -10.56
CA SER A 201 -14.76 -4.00 -11.47
C SER A 201 -13.46 -3.67 -10.73
N ALA A 202 -13.51 -3.23 -9.48
CA ALA A 202 -12.34 -2.99 -8.65
C ALA A 202 -11.41 -4.22 -8.55
N LYS A 203 -11.99 -5.43 -8.41
CA LYS A 203 -11.21 -6.70 -8.34
C LYS A 203 -10.47 -7.01 -9.64
N GLN A 204 -10.90 -6.41 -10.74
CA GLN A 204 -10.35 -6.66 -12.07
C GLN A 204 -9.17 -5.74 -12.40
N MET A 205 -8.83 -4.75 -11.56
CA MET A 205 -7.78 -3.79 -11.84
C MET A 205 -6.37 -4.41 -11.78
N LYS A 206 -6.13 -5.25 -10.77
CA LYS A 206 -4.88 -5.98 -10.56
C LYS A 206 -4.66 -6.97 -11.71
N ASP A 207 -3.43 -7.00 -12.22
CA ASP A 207 -2.91 -8.11 -13.02
C ASP A 207 -2.01 -8.99 -12.15
N LEU A 208 -0.89 -8.43 -11.66
CA LEU A 208 0.06 -9.14 -10.80
C LEU A 208 0.71 -8.18 -9.81
N PHE A 209 0.58 -8.46 -8.51
CA PHE A 209 1.33 -7.79 -7.46
C PHE A 209 2.33 -8.79 -6.88
N LEU A 210 3.61 -8.50 -7.07
CA LEU A 210 4.72 -9.39 -6.75
C LEU A 210 5.79 -8.63 -5.97
N VAL A 211 6.32 -9.27 -4.94
CA VAL A 211 7.41 -8.76 -4.14
C VAL A 211 8.60 -9.67 -4.30
N LYS A 212 9.78 -9.09 -4.31
CA LYS A 212 11.06 -9.78 -4.27
C LYS A 212 11.91 -9.23 -3.13
N LEU A 213 12.35 -10.11 -2.23
CA LEU A 213 13.44 -9.81 -1.31
C LEU A 213 14.77 -9.88 -2.07
N GLU A 214 15.54 -8.80 -2.00
CA GLU A 214 16.88 -8.70 -2.58
C GLU A 214 17.88 -9.18 -1.53
N LYS A 215 18.24 -10.47 -1.60
CA LYS A 215 19.28 -11.10 -0.77
C LYS A 215 20.69 -10.75 -1.25
#